data_AF-A0A7C2GA94-F1
#
_entry.id   AF-A0A7C2GA94-F1
#
_cell.length_a   1.000
_cell.length_b   1.000
_cell.length_c   1.000
_cell.angle_alpha   90.00
_cell.angle_beta   90.00
_cell.angle_gamma   90.00
#
_symmetry.space_group_name_H-M   'P 1'
#
loop_
_entity.id
_entity.type
_entity.pdbx_description
1 polymer ?
#
loop_
_entity_poly.entity_id
_entity_poly.type
_entity_poly.pdbx_seq_one_letter_code
_entity_poly.pdbx_strand_id
1 'polypeptide(L)'
;MRKKFKFFVILILKLIIFNLLASDFMIGGPKHSFASGAREGNFSSFNFQKNYFFSLQEAPINLERPFLLIFFNVSCPVCWDELFVWRDFVETRQIPVQLVGVTRDPEEAVSHFLRKYALKIPIIIDRQSQLFRLYRVRLEPFLLLGRGQEIIYKDNLMEPATRRREKLEKCLLSLR
;
A
#
# COMPACT_ATOMS: atom_id res chain seq x y z
N MET A 1 -17.53 -50.45 19.76
CA MET A 1 -17.50 -48.98 19.85
C MET A 1 -17.37 -48.27 18.48
N ARG A 2 -18.12 -48.65 17.43
CA ARG A 2 -17.98 -48.08 16.06
C ARG A 2 -19.28 -47.54 15.41
N LYS A 3 -20.41 -47.54 16.13
CA LYS A 3 -21.73 -47.19 15.54
C LYS A 3 -22.18 -45.74 15.76
N LYS A 4 -21.54 -44.96 16.64
CA LYS A 4 -21.97 -43.59 16.97
C LYS A 4 -21.39 -42.49 16.06
N PHE A 5 -20.34 -42.78 15.28
CA PHE A 5 -19.65 -41.76 14.47
C PHE A 5 -20.32 -41.49 13.10
N LYS A 6 -21.02 -42.49 12.52
CA LYS A 6 -21.72 -42.33 11.23
C LYS A 6 -23.00 -41.49 11.31
N PHE A 7 -23.59 -41.36 12.49
CA PHE A 7 -24.84 -40.61 12.68
C PHE A 7 -24.62 -39.08 12.67
N PHE A 8 -23.43 -38.63 13.12
CA PHE A 8 -23.12 -37.21 13.23
C PHE A 8 -22.79 -36.56 11.87
N VAL A 9 -22.17 -37.30 10.96
CA VAL A 9 -21.79 -36.81 9.62
C VAL A 9 -23.01 -36.61 8.71
N ILE A 10 -24.05 -37.45 8.85
CA ILE A 10 -25.28 -37.34 8.04
C ILE A 10 -26.14 -36.15 8.48
N LEU A 11 -26.07 -35.74 9.75
CA LEU A 11 -26.85 -34.62 10.29
C LEU A 11 -26.31 -33.26 9.78
N ILE A 12 -25.00 -33.13 9.62
CA ILE A 12 -24.36 -31.89 9.12
C ILE A 12 -24.60 -31.71 7.61
N LEU A 13 -24.58 -32.79 6.81
CA LEU A 13 -24.82 -32.68 5.36
C LEU A 13 -26.24 -32.22 5.02
N LYS A 14 -27.25 -32.53 5.83
CA LYS A 14 -28.64 -32.08 5.61
C LYS A 14 -28.88 -30.61 5.94
N LEU A 15 -28.07 -30.01 6.84
CA LEU A 15 -28.18 -28.59 7.21
C LEU A 15 -27.62 -27.64 6.14
N ILE A 16 -26.68 -28.11 5.32
CA ILE A 16 -26.08 -27.31 4.25
C ILE A 16 -27.00 -27.24 3.01
N ILE A 17 -27.80 -28.27 2.77
CA ILE A 17 -28.72 -28.32 1.61
C ILE A 17 -30.02 -27.54 1.87
N PHE A 18 -30.46 -27.39 3.13
CA PHE A 18 -31.72 -26.69 3.45
C PHE A 18 -31.63 -25.15 3.39
N ASN A 19 -30.42 -24.57 3.42
CA ASN A 19 -30.23 -23.11 3.39
C ASN A 19 -30.06 -22.52 1.98
N LEU A 20 -30.29 -23.32 0.93
CA LEU A 20 -30.06 -22.91 -0.46
C LEU A 20 -31.36 -22.76 -1.28
N LEU A 21 -32.53 -22.78 -0.65
CA LEU A 21 -33.82 -22.86 -1.37
C LEU A 21 -34.98 -22.05 -0.77
N ALA A 22 -34.72 -21.04 0.07
CA ALA A 22 -35.80 -20.20 0.58
C ALA A 22 -35.37 -18.76 0.87
N SER A 23 -35.48 -17.89 -0.13
CA SER A 23 -36.10 -16.56 0.05
C SER A 23 -36.36 -15.93 -1.30
N ASP A 24 -37.59 -16.17 -1.74
CA ASP A 24 -38.31 -15.62 -2.89
C ASP A 24 -38.59 -14.10 -2.77
N PHE A 25 -38.58 -13.43 -3.94
CA PHE A 25 -39.73 -12.70 -4.50
C PHE A 25 -40.29 -11.40 -3.85
N MET A 26 -40.32 -10.36 -4.71
CA MET A 26 -41.22 -9.18 -4.81
C MET A 26 -41.06 -7.96 -3.88
N ILE A 27 -40.89 -6.77 -4.51
CA ILE A 27 -41.92 -5.72 -4.71
C ILE A 27 -41.33 -4.62 -5.62
N GLY A 28 -42.10 -4.17 -6.62
CA GLY A 28 -41.68 -3.19 -7.62
C GLY A 28 -42.09 -1.72 -7.34
N GLY A 29 -41.56 -0.83 -8.18
CA GLY A 29 -42.03 0.54 -8.48
C GLY A 29 -40.94 1.63 -8.39
N PRO A 30 -41.09 2.81 -9.02
CA PRO A 30 -41.69 3.15 -10.31
C PRO A 30 -40.65 3.66 -11.34
N LYS A 31 -41.06 3.69 -12.60
CA LYS A 31 -40.34 4.27 -13.75
C LYS A 31 -40.33 5.80 -13.66
N HIS A 32 -39.18 6.45 -13.82
CA HIS A 32 -39.09 7.74 -14.51
C HIS A 32 -37.71 7.91 -15.17
N SER A 33 -37.79 8.27 -16.45
CA SER A 33 -36.79 8.43 -17.50
C SER A 33 -35.79 9.57 -17.27
N PHE A 34 -34.55 9.42 -17.74
CA PHE A 34 -33.97 10.28 -18.79
C PHE A 34 -32.66 9.67 -19.34
N ALA A 35 -32.55 9.64 -20.66
CA ALA A 35 -31.48 9.02 -21.44
C ALA A 35 -30.19 9.87 -21.45
N SER A 36 -29.02 9.23 -21.56
CA SER A 36 -28.28 9.16 -22.84
C SER A 36 -26.84 8.63 -22.66
N GLY A 37 -26.56 7.54 -23.38
CA GLY A 37 -25.28 7.00 -23.85
C GLY A 37 -23.95 7.44 -23.22
N ALA A 38 -23.35 6.53 -22.47
CA ALA A 38 -21.90 6.33 -22.50
C ALA A 38 -21.64 4.82 -22.55
N ARG A 39 -20.94 4.40 -23.60
CA ARG A 39 -20.57 3.01 -23.89
C ARG A 39 -19.77 2.44 -22.70
N GLU A 40 -20.31 1.43 -22.02
CA GLU A 40 -19.52 0.57 -21.13
C GLU A 40 -18.53 -0.22 -22.00
N GLY A 41 -17.35 0.37 -22.18
CA GLY A 41 -16.20 -0.37 -22.66
C GLY A 41 -15.85 -1.43 -21.64
N ASN A 42 -15.82 -2.69 -22.11
CA ASN A 42 -15.27 -3.83 -21.38
C ASN A 42 -13.93 -3.44 -20.73
N PHE A 43 -13.93 -3.20 -19.42
CA PHE A 43 -12.72 -3.05 -18.62
C PHE A 43 -12.07 -4.43 -18.53
N SER A 44 -11.34 -4.76 -19.59
CA SER A 44 -10.39 -5.85 -19.58
C SER A 44 -9.47 -5.63 -18.38
N SER A 45 -9.37 -6.69 -17.59
CA SER A 45 -8.53 -6.87 -16.42
C SER A 45 -7.10 -6.43 -16.70
N PHE A 46 -6.81 -5.15 -16.42
CA PHE A 46 -5.44 -4.70 -16.27
C PHE A 46 -4.86 -5.47 -15.10
N ASN A 47 -3.98 -6.42 -15.41
CA ASN A 47 -3.22 -7.21 -14.47
C ASN A 47 -2.21 -6.27 -13.79
N PHE A 48 -2.72 -5.38 -12.93
CA PHE A 48 -1.90 -4.48 -12.14
C PHE A 48 -1.17 -5.35 -11.13
N GLN A 49 0.11 -5.61 -11.38
CA GLN A 49 0.93 -6.36 -10.45
C GLN A 49 0.85 -5.69 -9.08
N LYS A 50 0.40 -6.47 -8.09
CA LYS A 50 0.40 -6.09 -6.69
C LYS A 50 1.82 -5.70 -6.30
N ASN A 51 2.03 -4.41 -6.02
CA ASN A 51 3.34 -3.84 -5.68
C ASN A 51 3.35 -3.30 -4.24
N TYR A 52 2.67 -4.02 -3.34
CA TYR A 52 2.73 -3.77 -1.92
C TYR A 52 2.98 -5.07 -1.15
N PHE A 53 3.62 -4.90 0.01
CA PHE A 53 4.16 -5.96 0.85
C PHE A 53 3.80 -5.66 2.32
N PHE A 54 3.89 -6.65 3.21
CA PHE A 54 3.55 -6.44 4.63
C PHE A 54 4.76 -6.26 5.53
N SER A 55 5.97 -6.42 4.99
CA SER A 55 7.24 -6.25 5.70
C SER A 55 8.37 -5.88 4.74
N LEU A 56 9.46 -5.30 5.26
CA LEU A 56 10.66 -5.02 4.43
C LEU A 56 11.28 -6.31 3.88
N GLN A 57 11.15 -7.42 4.60
CA GLN A 57 11.71 -8.72 4.23
C GLN A 57 10.99 -9.35 3.03
N GLU A 58 9.70 -9.06 2.86
CA GLU A 58 8.92 -9.52 1.71
C GLU A 58 9.14 -8.70 0.44
N ALA A 59 9.58 -7.45 0.59
CA ALA A 59 9.73 -6.54 -0.54
C ALA A 59 10.98 -6.87 -1.37
N PRO A 60 10.95 -6.64 -2.69
CA PRO A 60 12.06 -6.89 -3.61
C PRO A 60 13.13 -5.79 -3.50
N ILE A 61 13.66 -5.60 -2.29
CA ILE A 61 14.66 -4.59 -1.96
C ILE A 61 15.92 -5.26 -1.42
N ASN A 62 17.09 -4.78 -1.83
CA ASN A 62 18.36 -5.19 -1.27
C ASN A 62 18.79 -4.18 -0.21
N LEU A 63 18.67 -4.54 1.08
CA LEU A 63 19.01 -3.63 2.17
C LEU A 63 20.49 -3.24 2.20
N GLU A 64 21.40 -4.03 1.63
CA GLU A 64 22.84 -3.69 1.54
C GLU A 64 23.11 -2.53 0.56
N ARG A 65 22.16 -2.23 -0.32
CA ARG A 65 22.21 -1.04 -1.18
C ARG A 65 21.48 0.12 -0.50
N PRO A 66 21.83 1.38 -0.81
CA PRO A 66 21.09 2.52 -0.27
C PRO A 66 19.59 2.40 -0.54
N PHE A 67 18.79 2.71 0.47
CA PHE A 67 17.33 2.74 0.38
C PHE A 67 16.77 3.98 1.10
N LEU A 68 15.75 4.58 0.51
CA LEU A 68 15.01 5.70 1.08
C LEU A 68 13.60 5.22 1.43
N LEU A 69 13.33 5.13 2.73
CA LEU A 69 11.99 4.90 3.25
C LEU A 69 11.23 6.23 3.30
N ILE A 70 10.05 6.26 2.67
CA ILE A 70 9.15 7.41 2.64
C ILE A 70 7.88 7.01 3.38
N PHE A 71 7.74 7.47 4.62
CA PHE A 71 6.55 7.22 5.43
C PHE A 71 5.45 8.19 5.04
N PHE A 72 4.26 7.68 4.69
CA PHE A 72 3.19 8.48 4.13
C PHE A 72 1.81 7.88 4.43
N ASN A 73 0.79 8.73 4.30
CA ASN A 73 -0.61 8.35 4.27
C ASN A 73 -1.21 8.62 2.89
N VAL A 74 -2.00 7.70 2.35
CA VAL A 74 -2.64 7.81 1.01
C VAL A 74 -3.67 8.94 0.94
N SER A 75 -4.24 9.32 2.08
CA SER A 75 -5.22 10.42 2.22
C SER A 75 -4.56 11.76 2.53
N CYS A 76 -3.23 11.85 2.52
CA CYS A 76 -2.46 13.06 2.79
C CYS A 76 -1.85 13.62 1.48
N PRO A 77 -2.40 14.71 0.91
CA PRO A 77 -1.90 15.31 -0.33
C PRO A 77 -0.41 15.60 -0.35
N VAL A 78 0.04 16.31 0.67
CA VAL A 78 1.45 16.68 0.84
C VAL A 78 2.35 15.45 0.90
N CYS A 79 1.85 14.33 1.43
CA CYS A 79 2.66 13.13 1.59
C CYS A 79 2.94 12.43 0.25
N TRP A 80 1.95 12.33 -0.64
CA TRP A 80 2.19 11.75 -1.96
C TRP A 80 2.87 12.74 -2.92
N ASP A 81 2.69 14.05 -2.76
CA ASP A 81 3.51 15.06 -3.44
C ASP A 81 5.00 14.85 -3.13
N GLU A 82 5.34 14.70 -1.84
CA GLU A 82 6.72 14.48 -1.41
C GLU A 82 7.29 13.18 -2.01
N LEU A 83 6.50 12.10 -2.01
CA LEU A 83 6.88 10.82 -2.63
C LEU A 83 7.22 11.01 -4.12
N PHE A 84 6.38 11.72 -4.88
CA PHE A 84 6.63 11.97 -6.30
C PHE A 84 7.86 12.86 -6.54
N VAL A 85 8.05 13.90 -5.72
CA VAL A 85 9.25 14.76 -5.79
C VAL A 85 10.53 13.94 -5.64
N TRP A 86 10.60 13.04 -4.65
CA TRP A 86 11.80 12.22 -4.44
C TRP A 86 11.99 11.14 -5.50
N ARG A 87 10.89 10.58 -6.02
CA ARG A 87 10.96 9.70 -7.20
C ARG A 87 11.59 10.42 -8.37
N ASP A 88 11.05 11.56 -8.74
CA ASP A 88 11.50 12.30 -9.92
C ASP A 88 12.94 12.80 -9.72
N PHE A 89 13.31 13.22 -8.50
CA PHE A 89 14.68 13.61 -8.16
C PHE A 89 15.67 12.47 -8.34
N VAL A 90 15.37 11.28 -7.81
CA VAL A 90 16.24 10.10 -7.90
C VAL A 90 16.35 9.57 -9.32
N GLU A 91 15.23 9.47 -10.04
CA GLU A 91 15.18 8.95 -11.41
C GLU A 91 15.91 9.88 -12.38
N THR A 92 15.60 11.18 -12.37
CA THR A 92 16.22 12.18 -13.27
C THR A 92 17.73 12.26 -13.06
N ARG A 93 18.18 12.08 -11.83
CA ARG A 93 19.59 12.13 -11.45
C ARG A 93 20.26 10.75 -11.43
N GLN A 94 19.55 9.67 -11.76
CA GLN A 94 20.08 8.30 -11.74
C GLN A 94 20.81 7.96 -10.43
N ILE A 95 20.27 8.43 -9.29
CA ILE A 95 20.89 8.20 -7.97
C ILE A 95 20.72 6.71 -7.61
N PRO A 96 21.79 6.00 -7.18
CA PRO A 96 21.73 4.56 -6.94
C PRO A 96 21.06 4.22 -5.59
N VAL A 97 19.83 4.68 -5.37
CA VAL A 97 19.01 4.45 -4.17
C VAL A 97 17.70 3.76 -4.53
N GLN A 98 17.26 2.83 -3.68
CA GLN A 98 15.95 2.18 -3.81
C GLN A 98 14.89 2.98 -3.06
N LEU A 99 13.80 3.35 -3.72
CA LEU A 99 12.68 4.05 -3.09
C LEU A 99 11.66 3.04 -2.56
N VAL A 100 11.23 3.23 -1.30
CA VAL A 100 10.22 2.37 -0.67
C VAL A 100 9.24 3.23 0.10
N GLY A 101 7.96 3.14 -0.25
CA GLY A 101 6.91 3.79 0.54
C GLY A 101 6.55 2.95 1.76
N VAL A 102 6.21 3.57 2.88
CA VAL A 102 5.77 2.90 4.10
C VAL A 102 4.49 3.56 4.60
N THR A 103 3.43 2.79 4.79
CA THR A 103 2.12 3.31 5.23
C THR A 103 1.45 2.35 6.21
N ARG A 104 0.51 2.87 7.01
CA ARG A 104 -0.41 2.08 7.85
C ARG A 104 -1.80 1.94 7.24
N ASP A 105 -2.03 2.50 6.05
CA ASP A 105 -3.31 2.50 5.38
C ASP A 105 -3.78 1.09 5.01
N PRO A 106 -5.10 0.84 4.93
CA PRO A 106 -5.63 -0.46 4.55
C PRO A 106 -5.23 -0.84 3.11
N GLU A 107 -5.10 -2.14 2.88
CA GLU A 107 -4.69 -2.73 1.59
C GLU A 107 -5.52 -2.24 0.40
N GLU A 108 -6.82 -2.05 0.59
CA GLU A 108 -7.71 -1.52 -0.44
C GLU A 108 -7.34 -0.08 -0.83
N ALA A 109 -7.09 0.78 0.14
CA ALA A 109 -6.72 2.18 -0.10
C ALA A 109 -5.34 2.27 -0.77
N VAL A 110 -4.38 1.45 -0.36
CA VAL A 110 -3.06 1.34 -1.01
C VAL A 110 -3.18 0.81 -2.44
N SER A 111 -4.00 -0.22 -2.65
CA SER A 111 -4.25 -0.77 -3.99
C SER A 111 -4.87 0.27 -4.92
N HIS A 112 -5.84 1.04 -4.42
CA HIS A 112 -6.45 2.14 -5.17
C HIS A 112 -5.43 3.24 -5.47
N PHE A 113 -4.62 3.64 -4.49
CA PHE A 113 -3.56 4.63 -4.64
C PHE A 113 -2.53 4.24 -5.71
N LEU A 114 -2.03 2.99 -5.67
CA LEU A 114 -1.09 2.47 -6.65
C LEU A 114 -1.66 2.47 -8.07
N ARG A 115 -2.93 2.04 -8.24
CA ARG A 115 -3.62 2.08 -9.54
C ARG A 115 -3.81 3.51 -10.04
N LYS A 116 -4.29 4.41 -9.17
CA LYS A 116 -4.59 5.81 -9.50
C LYS A 116 -3.37 6.54 -10.05
N TYR A 117 -2.19 6.30 -9.46
CA TYR A 117 -0.96 7.01 -9.81
C TYR A 117 0.03 6.17 -10.63
N ALA A 118 -0.36 4.96 -11.06
CA ALA A 118 0.49 4.00 -11.77
C ALA A 118 1.88 3.83 -11.13
N LEU A 119 1.92 3.84 -9.79
CA LEU A 119 3.15 3.94 -9.03
C LEU A 119 3.88 2.59 -8.98
N LYS A 120 5.16 2.59 -9.37
CA LYS A 120 5.99 1.37 -9.49
C LYS A 120 6.95 1.14 -8.33
N ILE A 121 7.00 2.03 -7.33
CA ILE A 121 7.84 1.81 -6.15
C ILE A 121 7.15 0.80 -5.21
N PRO A 122 7.91 -0.10 -4.55
CA PRO A 122 7.35 -1.00 -3.56
C PRO A 122 6.78 -0.22 -2.37
N ILE A 123 5.59 -0.61 -1.92
CA ILE A 123 4.93 -0.03 -0.73
C ILE A 123 4.84 -1.07 0.38
N ILE A 124 5.31 -0.75 1.58
CA ILE A 124 5.13 -1.57 2.78
C ILE A 124 3.88 -1.10 3.51
N ILE A 125 2.94 -2.02 3.73
CA ILE A 125 1.78 -1.83 4.59
C ILE A 125 2.16 -2.31 6.00
N ASP A 126 2.64 -1.38 6.82
CA ASP A 126 3.09 -1.59 8.20
C ASP A 126 1.89 -1.66 9.16
N ARG A 127 1.02 -2.66 9.00
CA ARG A 127 -0.24 -2.82 9.78
C ARG A 127 -0.02 -2.76 11.28
N GLN A 128 1.09 -3.32 11.75
CA GLN A 128 1.44 -3.39 13.16
C GLN A 128 2.33 -2.23 13.62
N SER A 129 2.58 -1.22 12.77
CA SER A 129 3.45 -0.07 13.06
C SER A 129 4.86 -0.46 13.52
N GLN A 130 5.40 -1.58 13.06
CA GLN A 130 6.72 -2.06 13.43
C GLN A 130 7.82 -1.10 12.95
N LEU A 131 7.75 -0.66 11.68
CA LEU A 131 8.70 0.30 11.11
C LEU A 131 8.47 1.70 11.67
N PHE A 132 7.21 2.12 11.80
CA PHE A 132 6.87 3.40 12.44
C PHE A 132 7.45 3.49 13.86
N ARG A 133 7.33 2.42 14.67
CA ARG A 133 7.91 2.39 16.02
C ARG A 133 9.44 2.31 15.99
N LEU A 134 10.01 1.42 15.17
CA LEU A 134 11.46 1.22 15.05
C LEU A 134 12.17 2.55 14.77
N TYR A 135 11.63 3.32 13.83
CA TYR A 135 12.20 4.60 13.45
C TYR A 135 11.59 5.80 14.17
N ARG A 136 10.71 5.58 15.16
CA ARG A 136 10.07 6.64 15.97
C ARG A 136 9.39 7.71 15.10
N VAL A 137 8.73 7.29 14.02
CA VAL A 137 8.00 8.18 13.11
C VAL A 137 6.73 8.66 13.80
N ARG A 138 6.62 9.98 14.01
CA ARG A 138 5.50 10.62 14.72
C ARG A 138 4.59 11.44 13.82
N LEU A 139 5.10 11.86 12.66
CA LEU A 139 4.39 12.71 11.71
C LEU A 139 4.77 12.28 10.30
N GLU A 140 3.82 12.35 9.38
CA GLU A 140 3.99 12.06 7.96
C GLU A 140 3.87 13.37 7.15
N PRO A 141 4.61 13.57 6.05
CA PRO A 141 5.63 12.65 5.52
C PRO A 141 6.88 12.64 6.40
N PHE A 142 7.57 11.50 6.41
CA PHE A 142 8.85 11.33 7.11
C PHE A 142 9.81 10.51 6.25
N LEU A 143 11.05 10.96 6.14
CA LEU A 143 12.06 10.35 5.29
C LEU A 143 13.24 9.81 6.08
N LEU A 144 13.73 8.64 5.64
CA LEU A 144 14.88 7.96 6.22
C LEU A 144 15.70 7.29 5.12
N LEU A 145 16.97 7.66 5.02
CA LEU A 145 17.95 7.04 4.13
C LEU A 145 18.82 6.08 4.94
N GLY A 146 18.88 4.83 4.51
CA GLY A 146 19.69 3.80 5.16
C GLY A 146 20.49 2.97 4.14
N ARG A 147 21.42 2.19 4.67
CA ARG A 147 22.20 1.17 3.95
C ARG A 147 22.66 0.10 4.95
N GLY A 148 22.24 -1.14 4.74
CA GLY A 148 22.40 -2.23 5.71
C GLY A 148 21.78 -1.84 7.05
N GLN A 149 22.61 -1.80 8.10
CA GLN A 149 22.22 -1.38 9.45
C GLN A 149 22.49 0.12 9.71
N GLU A 150 23.13 0.82 8.77
CA GLU A 150 23.49 2.23 8.88
C GLU A 150 22.31 3.13 8.53
N ILE A 151 22.06 4.16 9.36
CA ILE A 151 21.14 5.26 9.06
C ILE A 151 21.96 6.46 8.64
N ILE A 152 21.93 6.78 7.34
CA ILE A 152 22.68 7.88 6.73
C ILE A 152 21.94 9.21 6.95
N TYR A 153 20.62 9.20 6.80
CA TYR A 153 19.77 10.36 7.04
C TYR A 153 18.47 9.94 7.70
N LYS A 154 17.94 10.82 8.56
CA LYS A 154 16.64 10.68 9.18
C LYS A 154 16.06 12.07 9.44
N ASP A 155 14.80 12.27 9.09
CA ASP A 155 14.12 13.53 9.34
C ASP A 155 14.18 13.94 10.82
N ASN A 156 14.60 15.18 11.06
CA ASN A 156 14.50 15.84 12.35
C ASN A 156 13.34 16.83 12.31
N LEU A 157 12.18 16.46 12.84
CA LEU A 157 10.96 17.27 12.81
C LEU A 157 11.09 18.63 13.54
N MET A 158 12.17 18.86 14.29
CA MET A 158 12.50 20.17 14.88
C MET A 158 13.12 21.15 13.87
N GLU A 159 13.53 20.66 12.70
CA GLU A 159 14.10 21.49 11.64
C GLU A 159 13.06 21.88 10.58
N PRO A 160 13.17 23.09 10.00
CA PRO A 160 12.34 23.51 8.88
C PRO A 160 12.40 22.52 7.72
N ALA A 161 11.29 22.36 7.01
CA ALA A 161 11.18 21.46 5.87
C ALA A 161 12.25 21.72 4.79
N THR A 162 12.58 22.98 4.53
CA THR A 162 13.64 23.38 3.59
C THR A 162 15.00 22.82 3.98
N ARG A 163 15.38 22.94 5.26
CA ARG A 163 16.64 22.44 5.78
C ARG A 163 16.72 20.92 5.75
N ARG A 164 15.62 20.23 6.05
CA ARG A 164 15.51 18.76 5.94
C ARG A 164 15.73 18.30 4.50
N ARG A 165 15.06 18.96 3.54
CA ARG A 165 15.21 18.68 2.11
C ARG A 165 16.65 18.89 1.64
N GLU A 166 17.27 20.04 1.94
CA GLU A 166 18.66 20.31 1.56
C GLU A 166 19.66 19.27 2.10
N LYS A 167 19.47 18.81 3.34
CA LYS A 167 20.31 17.77 3.94
C LYS A 167 20.13 16.43 3.23
N LEU A 168 18.89 16.02 2.98
CA LEU A 168 18.61 14.77 2.28
C LEU A 168 19.16 14.80 0.84
N GLU A 169 18.98 15.92 0.12
CA GLU A 169 19.56 16.10 -1.22
C GLU A 169 21.09 15.92 -1.19
N LYS A 170 21.78 16.54 -0.23
CA LYS A 170 23.23 16.38 -0.07
C LYS A 170 23.62 14.92 0.17
N CYS A 171 22.92 14.22 1.08
CA CYS A 171 23.16 12.80 1.36
C CYS A 171 22.92 11.92 0.13
N LEU A 172 21.86 12.18 -0.65
CA LEU A 172 21.54 11.43 -1.86
C LEU A 172 22.58 11.67 -2.97
N LEU A 173 23.01 12.91 -3.15
CA LEU A 173 24.02 13.27 -4.14
C LEU A 173 25.40 12.68 -3.82
N SER A 174 25.72 12.44 -2.54
CA SER A 174 26.96 11.78 -2.11
C SER A 174 26.96 10.26 -2.29
N LEU A 175 25.86 9.64 -2.73
CA LEU A 175 25.82 8.19 -3.04
C LEU A 175 26.39 7.84 -4.42
N ARG A 176 26.74 8.85 -5.22
CA ARG A 176 27.32 8.69 -6.55
C ARG A 176 28.82 8.42 -6.50
#